data_AF-A0A7W0YB32-F1
#
_entry.id   AF-A0A7W0YB32-F1
#
_cell.length_a   1.000
_cell.length_b   1.000
_cell.length_c   1.000
_cell.angle_alpha   90.00
_cell.angle_beta   90.00
_cell.angle_gamma   90.00
#
_symmetry.space_group_name_H-M   'P 1'
#
loop_
_entity.id
_entity.type
_entity.pdbx_description
1 polymer ?
#
loop_
_entity_poly.entity_id
_entity_poly.type
_entity_poly.pdbx_seq_one_letter_code
_entity_poly.pdbx_strand_id
1 'polypeptide(L)'
;PKPTGKPRKLKWIEERELAGMEAAILAAEREVVRLEAIFAAPDFAVSQAADWQKLEAELRAARDAVARLYARWEALGALASQNILATQ
;
A
#
# COMPACT_ATOMS: atom_id res chain seq x y z
N PRO A 1 14.10 9.44 -26.38
CA PRO A 1 14.61 10.12 -25.16
C PRO A 1 15.31 9.11 -24.22
N LYS A 2 16.60 9.26 -24.00
CA LYS A 2 17.37 8.43 -23.05
C LYS A 2 17.06 8.94 -21.63
N PRO A 3 16.69 8.11 -20.65
CA PRO A 3 16.46 8.59 -19.30
C PRO A 3 17.80 8.98 -18.70
N THR A 4 18.14 10.25 -18.83
CA THR A 4 19.36 10.85 -18.27
C THR A 4 19.04 11.37 -16.87
N GLY A 5 19.28 10.55 -15.86
CA GLY A 5 19.23 10.99 -14.48
C GLY A 5 19.99 10.02 -13.60
N LYS A 6 21.11 10.46 -13.03
CA LYS A 6 21.74 9.72 -11.93
C LYS A 6 20.69 9.52 -10.83
N PRO A 7 20.65 8.35 -10.18
CA PRO A 7 19.73 8.14 -9.08
C PRO A 7 19.94 9.22 -8.02
N ARG A 8 18.85 9.93 -7.73
CA ARG A 8 18.83 10.99 -6.74
C ARG A 8 18.64 10.37 -5.36
N LYS A 9 19.27 10.96 -4.34
CA LYS A 9 19.07 10.62 -2.93
C LYS A 9 17.63 10.87 -2.49
N LEU A 10 17.14 10.17 -1.47
CA LEU A 10 15.85 10.49 -0.86
C LEU A 10 15.84 11.93 -0.30
N LYS A 11 14.67 12.58 -0.33
CA LYS A 11 14.37 13.77 0.48
C LYS A 11 14.02 13.32 1.89
N TRP A 12 14.25 14.19 2.87
CA TRP A 12 13.82 13.96 4.26
C TRP A 12 12.36 13.52 4.40
N ILE A 13 11.44 14.10 3.62
CA ILE A 13 10.02 13.70 3.65
C ILE A 13 9.82 12.26 3.14
N GLU A 14 10.59 11.82 2.15
CA GLU A 14 10.54 10.48 1.59
C GLU A 14 11.21 9.45 2.52
N GLU A 15 12.25 9.86 3.27
CA GLU A 15 12.84 9.01 4.32
C GLU A 15 11.85 8.75 5.45
N ARG A 16 11.12 9.79 5.88
CA ARG A 16 10.05 9.64 6.88
C ARG A 16 8.88 8.82 6.36
N GLU A 17 8.52 9.01 5.10
CA GLU A 17 7.50 8.20 4.44
C GLU A 17 7.91 6.72 4.41
N LEU A 18 9.13 6.41 3.97
CA LEU A 18 9.66 5.05 3.92
C LEU A 18 9.68 4.39 5.30
N ALA A 19 10.11 5.13 6.34
CA ALA A 19 10.14 4.64 7.72
C ALA A 19 8.74 4.29 8.27
N GLY A 20 7.67 4.95 7.79
CA GLY A 20 6.29 4.66 8.20
C GLY A 20 5.57 3.66 7.30
N MET A 21 6.17 3.26 6.18
CA MET A 21 5.49 2.53 5.11
C MET A 21 5.05 1.12 5.53
N GLU A 22 5.89 0.40 6.28
CA GLU A 22 5.57 -0.96 6.75
C GLU A 22 4.32 -0.95 7.65
N ALA A 23 4.22 0.01 8.57
CA ALA A 23 3.05 0.16 9.42
C ALA A 23 1.78 0.52 8.60
N ALA A 24 1.93 1.37 7.58
CA ALA A 24 0.83 1.73 6.68
C ALA A 24 0.35 0.55 5.84
N ILE A 25 1.27 -0.26 5.32
CA ILE A 25 0.97 -1.50 4.58
C ILE A 25 0.22 -2.47 5.48
N LEU A 26 0.75 -2.75 6.67
CA LEU A 26 0.12 -3.68 7.62
C LEU A 26 -1.29 -3.23 8.00
N ALA A 27 -1.52 -1.93 8.18
CA ALA A 27 -2.84 -1.39 8.46
C ALA A 27 -3.82 -1.62 7.29
N ALA A 28 -3.38 -1.39 6.05
CA ALA A 28 -4.19 -1.62 4.86
C ALA A 28 -4.48 -3.11 4.64
N GLU A 29 -3.51 -4.00 4.87
CA GLU A 29 -3.69 -5.46 4.80
C GLU A 29 -4.68 -5.96 5.85
N ARG A 30 -4.60 -5.46 7.09
CA ARG A 30 -5.57 -5.79 8.15
C ARG A 30 -6.98 -5.38 7.77
N GLU A 31 -7.13 -4.24 7.08
CA GLU A 31 -8.44 -3.79 6.61
C GLU A 31 -9.00 -4.70 5.51
N VAL A 32 -8.15 -5.14 4.57
CA VAL A 32 -8.54 -6.15 3.57
C VAL A 32 -9.04 -7.43 4.27
N VAL A 33 -8.29 -7.97 5.23
CA VAL A 33 -8.67 -9.17 5.98
C VAL A 33 -9.98 -8.98 6.74
N ARG A 34 -10.17 -7.82 7.38
CA ARG A 34 -11.41 -7.50 8.10
C ARG A 34 -12.63 -7.47 7.17
N LEU A 35 -12.49 -6.86 5.99
CA LEU A 35 -13.56 -6.78 4.99
C LEU A 35 -13.85 -8.15 4.37
N GLU A 36 -12.82 -8.92 4.02
CA GLU A 36 -12.98 -10.30 3.53
C GLU A 36 -13.71 -11.19 4.56
N ALA A 37 -13.42 -11.04 5.85
CA ALA A 37 -14.10 -11.77 6.90
C ALA A 37 -15.60 -11.44 7.00
N ILE A 38 -16.00 -10.20 6.71
CA ILE A 38 -17.42 -9.81 6.63
C ILE A 38 -18.10 -10.54 5.47
N PHE A 39 -17.48 -10.57 4.29
CA PHE A 39 -18.02 -11.29 3.14
C PHE A 39 -18.10 -12.81 3.35
N ALA A 40 -17.18 -13.37 4.13
CA ALA A 40 -17.15 -14.79 4.46
C ALA A 40 -18.13 -15.20 5.59
N ALA A 41 -18.77 -14.23 6.26
CA ALA A 41 -19.67 -14.52 7.36
C ALA A 41 -20.97 -15.18 6.85
N PRO A 42 -21.45 -16.27 7.48
CA PRO A 42 -22.58 -17.05 6.99
C PRO A 42 -23.92 -16.29 7.01
N ASP A 43 -24.04 -15.27 7.86
CA ASP A 43 -25.19 -14.39 8.00
C ASP A 43 -25.16 -13.17 7.05
N PHE A 44 -24.03 -12.93 6.38
CA PHE A 44 -23.83 -11.77 5.53
C PHE A 44 -24.87 -11.63 4.42
N ALA A 45 -25.13 -12.74 3.70
CA ALA A 45 -26.12 -12.79 2.61
C ALA A 45 -27.56 -12.58 3.10
N VAL A 46 -27.82 -12.78 4.39
CA VAL A 46 -29.16 -12.68 4.99
C VAL A 46 -29.45 -11.26 5.50
N SER A 47 -28.44 -10.52 5.97
CA SER A 47 -28.68 -9.23 6.67
C SER A 47 -28.10 -7.98 6.00
N GLN A 48 -27.16 -8.07 5.04
CA GLN A 48 -26.40 -6.91 4.55
C GLN A 48 -26.44 -6.69 3.03
N ALA A 49 -27.44 -7.23 2.32
CA ALA A 49 -27.59 -7.05 0.87
C ALA A 49 -27.64 -5.56 0.42
N ALA A 50 -28.16 -4.67 1.27
CA ALA A 50 -28.23 -3.23 1.00
C ALA A 50 -26.85 -2.54 1.07
N ASP A 51 -25.92 -3.07 1.85
CA ASP A 51 -24.56 -2.50 2.03
C ASP A 51 -23.50 -3.17 1.15
N TRP A 52 -23.89 -4.20 0.38
CA TRP A 52 -22.98 -4.98 -0.48
C TRP A 52 -22.08 -4.08 -1.34
N GLN A 53 -22.67 -3.15 -2.10
CA GLN A 53 -21.92 -2.29 -3.03
C GLN A 53 -20.91 -1.41 -2.30
N LYS A 54 -21.26 -0.93 -1.09
CA LYS A 54 -20.38 -0.12 -0.27
C LYS A 54 -19.22 -0.95 0.26
N LEU A 55 -19.49 -2.11 0.84
CA LEU A 55 -18.45 -3.01 1.35
C LEU A 55 -17.52 -3.52 0.24
N GLU A 56 -18.06 -3.76 -0.95
CA GLU A 56 -17.28 -4.17 -2.12
C GLU A 56 -16.36 -3.03 -2.59
N ALA A 57 -16.87 -1.79 -2.62
CA ALA A 57 -16.07 -0.61 -2.93
C ALA A 57 -14.97 -0.36 -1.88
N GLU A 58 -15.28 -0.54 -0.59
CA GLU A 58 -14.31 -0.45 0.50
C GLU A 58 -13.21 -1.52 0.37
N LEU A 59 -13.58 -2.77 0.07
CA LEU A 59 -12.63 -3.86 -0.12
C LEU A 59 -11.72 -3.60 -1.33
N ARG A 60 -12.30 -3.15 -2.44
CA ARG A 60 -11.55 -2.73 -3.64
C ARG A 60 -10.54 -1.64 -3.28
N ALA A 61 -10.98 -0.59 -2.60
CA ALA A 61 -10.14 0.54 -2.22
C ALA A 61 -9.00 0.13 -1.26
N ALA A 62 -9.27 -0.78 -0.31
CA ALA A 62 -8.26 -1.31 0.60
C ALA A 62 -7.20 -2.12 -0.15
N ARG A 63 -7.59 -2.98 -1.09
CA ARG A 63 -6.64 -3.72 -1.95
C ARG A 63 -5.81 -2.79 -2.84
N ASP A 64 -6.44 -1.79 -3.44
CA ASP A 64 -5.75 -0.78 -4.25
C ASP A 64 -4.78 0.04 -3.39
N ALA A 65 -5.10 0.30 -2.12
CA ALA A 65 -4.19 0.95 -1.18
C ALA A 65 -2.97 0.09 -0.87
N VAL A 66 -3.14 -1.20 -0.57
CA VAL A 66 -2.03 -2.15 -0.37
C VAL A 66 -1.09 -2.14 -1.57
N ALA A 67 -1.63 -2.31 -2.79
CA ALA A 67 -0.83 -2.33 -4.02
C ALA A 67 -0.05 -1.02 -4.23
N ARG A 68 -0.69 0.14 -4.03
CA ARG A 68 -0.02 1.45 -4.15
C ARG A 68 1.06 1.65 -3.10
N LEU A 69 0.84 1.22 -1.87
CA LEU A 69 1.81 1.36 -0.78
C LEU A 69 3.04 0.48 -1.04
N TYR A 70 2.86 -0.77 -1.47
CA TYR A 70 3.99 -1.62 -1.88
C TYR A 70 4.76 -1.02 -3.07
N ALA A 71 4.08 -0.56 -4.11
CA ALA A 71 4.74 0.08 -5.25
C ALA A 71 5.53 1.33 -4.84
N ARG A 72 5.01 2.12 -3.89
CA ARG A 72 5.70 3.29 -3.34
C ARG A 72 6.88 2.89 -2.47
N TRP A 73 6.73 1.87 -1.62
CA TRP A 73 7.79 1.30 -0.80
C TRP A 73 8.97 0.84 -1.65
N GLU A 74 8.70 0.05 -2.71
CA GLU A 74 9.71 -0.43 -3.65
C GLU A 74 10.42 0.73 -4.36
N ALA A 75 9.67 1.72 -4.82
CA ALA A 75 10.24 2.90 -5.49
C ALA A 75 11.19 3.68 -4.54
N LEU A 76 10.80 3.89 -3.29
CA LEU A 76 11.64 4.55 -2.29
C LEU A 76 12.84 3.68 -1.87
N GLY A 77 12.64 2.38 -1.72
CA GLY A 77 13.70 1.40 -1.43
C GLY A 77 14.75 1.34 -2.54
N ALA A 78 14.33 1.40 -3.81
CA ALA A 78 15.26 1.46 -4.95
C ALA A 78 16.10 2.74 -4.93
N LEU A 79 15.53 3.88 -4.54
CA LEU A 79 16.27 5.15 -4.37
C LEU A 79 17.24 5.08 -3.18
N ALA A 80 16.83 4.49 -2.06
CA ALA A 80 17.67 4.30 -0.88
C ALA A 80 18.88 3.41 -1.17
N SER A 81 18.68 2.26 -1.81
CA SER A 81 19.75 1.32 -2.19
C SER A 81 20.76 1.96 -3.14
N GLN A 82 20.30 2.74 -4.11
CA GLN A 82 21.19 3.44 -5.05
C GLN A 82 21.99 4.57 -4.36
N ASN A 83 21.45 5.21 -3.32
CA ASN A 83 22.19 6.19 -2.52
C ASN A 83 23.36 5.54 -1.75
N ILE A 84 23.15 4.34 -1.19
CA ILE A 84 24.18 3.60 -0.47
C ILE A 84 25.34 3.22 -1.40
N LEU A 85 25.04 2.71 -2.59
CA LEU A 85 26.05 2.30 -3.57
C LEU A 85 26.86 3.49 -4.14
N ALA A 86 26.28 4.68 -4.23
CA ALA A 86 26.96 5.87 -4.73
C ALA A 86 27.85 6.58 -3.67
N THR A 87 27.81 6.13 -2.42
CA THR A 87 28.58 6.71 -1.30
C THR A 87 29.77 5.82 -0.89
N GLN A 88 29.94 4.65 -1.51
CA GLN A 88 31.12 3.77 -1.41
C GLN A 88 32.04 3.97 -2.62
#